data_AF-A0A4B9HQU1-F1
#
_entry.id   AF-A0A4B9HQU1-F1
#
_cell.length_a   1.000
_cell.length_b   1.000
_cell.length_c   1.000
_cell.angle_alpha   90.00
_cell.angle_beta   90.00
_cell.angle_gamma   90.00
#
_symmetry.space_group_name_H-M   'P 1'
#
loop_
_entity.id
_entity.type
_entity.pdbx_description
1 polymer ?
#
loop_
_entity_poly.entity_id
_entity_poly.type
_entity_poly.pdbx_seq_one_letter_code
_entity_poly.pdbx_strand_id
1 'polypeptide(L)'
;MKKKKWLQLIMAVIVICAIIFGIKWLLYRDNLVEMMQVDDTLYIVSYEPAKQEDALEKIGEIEHRIRHYRIPNKNFTSNYLSEGTELYKAKNGDEFPRTILFKEDGEYFIASEAMK
;
A
#
# COMPACT_ATOMS: atom_id res chain seq x y z
N MET A 1 10.33 14.07 -50.31
CA MET A 1 9.27 13.16 -49.79
C MET A 1 9.74 12.13 -48.76
N LYS A 2 10.88 11.45 -48.92
CA LYS A 2 11.33 10.38 -47.99
C LYS A 2 11.53 10.83 -46.53
N LYS A 3 12.13 12.01 -46.29
CA LYS A 3 12.35 12.56 -44.94
C LYS A 3 11.04 12.87 -44.18
N LYS A 4 9.99 13.35 -44.86
CA LYS A 4 8.66 13.58 -44.26
C LYS A 4 7.98 12.27 -43.86
N LYS A 5 8.09 11.22 -44.69
CA LYS A 5 7.55 9.89 -44.37
C LYS A 5 8.27 9.24 -43.17
N TRP A 6 9.58 9.42 -43.06
CA TRP A 6 10.36 8.99 -41.91
C TRP A 6 9.99 9.73 -40.62
N LEU A 7 9.81 11.05 -40.70
CA LEU A 7 9.37 11.86 -39.56
C LEU A 7 7.97 11.43 -39.06
N GLN A 8 7.05 11.17 -39.99
CA GLN A 8 5.71 10.65 -39.68
C GLN A 8 5.77 9.28 -38.99
N LEU A 9 6.66 8.40 -39.45
CA LEU A 9 6.85 7.07 -38.86
C LEU A 9 7.41 7.16 -37.43
N ILE A 10 8.41 8.02 -37.21
CA ILE A 10 8.98 8.26 -35.87
C ILE A 10 7.91 8.81 -34.92
N MET A 11 7.12 9.79 -35.38
CA MET A 11 6.02 10.33 -34.58
C MET A 11 4.97 9.28 -34.23
N ALA A 12 4.60 8.41 -35.18
CA ALA A 12 3.68 7.31 -34.92
C ALA A 12 4.22 6.36 -33.85
N VAL A 13 5.52 6.01 -33.91
CA VAL A 13 6.16 5.15 -32.89
C VAL A 13 6.16 5.82 -31.52
N ILE A 14 6.49 7.11 -31.42
CA ILE A 14 6.48 7.85 -30.16
C ILE A 14 5.07 7.85 -29.53
N VAL A 15 4.04 8.10 -30.34
CA VAL A 15 2.65 8.09 -29.88
C VAL A 15 2.25 6.71 -29.38
N ILE A 16 2.60 5.63 -30.09
CA ILE A 16 2.33 4.26 -29.65
C ILE A 16 3.04 3.95 -28.33
N CYS A 17 4.31 4.31 -28.18
CA CYS A 17 5.05 4.13 -26.93
C CYS A 17 4.41 4.89 -25.76
N ALA A 18 3.97 6.13 -26.00
CA ALA A 18 3.30 6.94 -24.97
C ALA A 18 1.97 6.30 -24.53
N ILE A 19 1.18 5.77 -25.47
CA ILE A 19 -0.07 5.07 -25.18
C ILE A 19 0.20 3.81 -24.34
N ILE A 20 1.14 2.97 -24.76
CA ILE A 20 1.50 1.73 -24.03
C ILE A 20 1.98 2.07 -22.61
N PHE A 21 2.84 3.07 -22.47
CA PHE A 21 3.34 3.51 -21.18
C PHE A 21 2.21 4.05 -20.29
N GLY A 22 1.31 4.87 -20.85
CA GLY A 22 0.16 5.41 -20.13
C GLY A 22 -0.79 4.31 -19.63
N ILE A 23 -1.11 3.33 -20.48
CA ILE A 23 -1.94 2.18 -20.11
C ILE A 23 -1.26 1.37 -19.01
N LYS A 24 0.04 1.06 -19.15
CA LYS A 24 0.79 0.33 -18.13
C LYS A 24 0.78 1.09 -16.81
N TRP A 25 1.07 2.40 -16.82
CA TRP A 25 1.05 3.21 -15.60
C TRP A 25 -0.32 3.20 -14.91
N LEU A 26 -1.41 3.31 -15.66
CA LEU A 26 -2.78 3.22 -15.12
C LEU A 26 -3.05 1.86 -14.48
N LEU A 27 -2.71 0.75 -15.16
CA LEU A 27 -2.95 -0.60 -14.64
C LEU A 27 -2.14 -0.91 -13.38
N TYR A 28 -0.89 -0.43 -13.28
CA TYR A 28 -0.07 -0.65 -12.09
C TYR A 28 -0.50 0.23 -10.91
N ARG A 29 -1.08 1.40 -11.19
CA ARG A 29 -1.56 2.33 -10.18
C ARG A 29 -2.66 1.72 -9.31
N ASP A 30 -3.59 0.98 -9.92
CA ASP A 30 -4.79 0.51 -9.22
C ASP A 30 -4.66 -0.91 -8.64
N ASN A 31 -3.52 -1.58 -8.85
CA ASN A 31 -3.28 -2.95 -8.39
C ASN A 31 -2.36 -3.05 -7.16
N LEU A 32 -2.16 -1.94 -6.43
CA LEU A 32 -1.39 -1.97 -5.19
C LEU A 32 -2.28 -2.44 -4.03
N VAL A 33 -1.76 -3.41 -3.28
CA VAL A 33 -2.40 -3.91 -2.06
C VAL A 33 -2.45 -2.82 -0.99
N GLU A 34 -3.36 -2.99 -0.05
CA GLU A 34 -3.51 -2.10 1.09
C GLU A 34 -2.38 -2.33 2.09
N MET A 35 -1.74 -1.24 2.52
CA MET A 35 -0.48 -1.29 3.25
C MET A 35 -0.39 -0.14 4.26
N MET A 36 0.42 -0.35 5.28
CA MET A 36 0.88 0.68 6.19
C MET A 36 2.34 0.46 6.58
N GLN A 37 3.04 1.55 6.90
CA GLN A 37 4.43 1.51 7.36
C GLN A 37 4.45 1.83 8.86
N VAL A 38 5.01 0.93 9.67
CA VAL A 38 5.10 1.06 11.14
C VAL A 38 6.47 0.56 11.57
N ASP A 39 7.21 1.36 12.35
CA ASP A 39 8.57 1.03 12.84
C ASP A 39 9.51 0.46 11.77
N ASP A 40 9.58 1.12 10.61
CA ASP A 40 10.39 0.72 9.46
C ASP A 40 10.03 -0.66 8.85
N THR A 41 8.92 -1.27 9.30
CA THR A 41 8.31 -2.45 8.70
C THR A 41 7.07 -2.08 7.88
N LEU A 42 6.99 -2.60 6.66
CA LEU A 42 5.82 -2.49 5.81
C LEU A 42 4.87 -3.65 6.13
N TYR A 43 3.64 -3.34 6.50
CA TYR A 43 2.59 -4.30 6.76
C TYR A 43 1.54 -4.25 5.66
N ILE A 44 1.05 -5.42 5.25
CA ILE A 44 -0.12 -5.58 4.40
C ILE A 44 -1.35 -5.64 5.30
N VAL A 45 -2.32 -4.79 5.01
CA VAL A 45 -3.60 -4.76 5.72
C VAL A 45 -4.39 -6.00 5.31
N SER A 46 -4.74 -6.84 6.28
CA SER A 46 -5.62 -7.99 6.08
C SER A 46 -6.88 -7.81 6.90
N TYR A 47 -8.06 -7.82 6.30
CA TYR A 47 -9.32 -7.78 7.06
C TYR A 47 -9.64 -9.14 7.71
N GLU A 48 -8.62 -9.88 8.09
CA GLU A 48 -8.78 -11.06 8.92
C GLU A 48 -9.14 -10.58 10.34
N PRO A 49 -10.28 -10.99 10.89
CA PRO A 49 -10.74 -10.51 12.17
C PRO A 49 -9.83 -11.05 13.29
N ALA A 50 -9.50 -10.17 14.23
CA ALA A 50 -8.80 -10.50 15.46
C ALA A 50 -9.73 -10.26 16.66
N LYS A 51 -9.43 -10.93 17.78
CA LYS A 51 -10.16 -10.67 19.01
C LYS A 51 -9.52 -9.51 19.75
N GLN A 52 -10.33 -8.77 20.51
CA GLN A 52 -9.84 -7.71 21.39
C GLN A 52 -8.80 -8.23 22.40
N GLU A 53 -8.92 -9.47 22.87
CA GLU A 53 -7.96 -10.10 23.80
C GLU A 53 -6.57 -10.33 23.20
N ASP A 54 -6.44 -10.27 21.87
CA ASP A 54 -5.18 -10.41 21.15
C ASP A 54 -4.47 -9.06 20.96
N ALA A 55 -5.16 -7.94 21.21
CA ALA A 55 -4.59 -6.59 21.22
C ALA A 55 -3.97 -6.30 22.59
N LEU A 56 -2.64 -6.17 22.61
CA LEU A 56 -1.87 -5.85 23.80
C LEU A 56 -1.84 -4.33 24.03
N GLU A 57 -0.68 -3.70 23.86
CA GLU A 57 -0.51 -2.25 23.99
C GLU A 57 -0.81 -1.51 22.67
N LYS A 58 -1.37 -0.29 22.76
CA LYS A 58 -1.47 0.65 21.63
C LYS A 58 -0.04 1.10 21.29
N ILE A 59 0.39 0.85 20.05
CA ILE A 59 1.73 1.21 19.55
C ILE A 59 1.74 2.52 18.77
N GLY A 60 0.56 2.99 18.33
CA GLY A 60 0.41 4.25 17.63
C GLY A 60 -0.94 4.38 16.95
N GLU A 61 -1.02 5.30 16.01
CA GLU A 61 -2.15 5.49 15.11
C GLU A 61 -1.66 5.95 13.74
N ILE A 62 -2.47 5.77 12.71
CA ILE A 62 -2.14 6.29 11.39
C ILE A 62 -2.15 7.81 11.42
N GLU A 63 -1.00 8.43 11.20
CA GLU A 63 -0.85 9.88 11.17
C GLU A 63 -1.29 10.46 9.83
N HIS A 64 -0.97 9.77 8.72
CA HIS A 64 -1.25 10.29 7.38
C HIS A 64 -1.71 9.21 6.40
N ARG A 65 -2.82 9.50 5.72
CA ARG A 65 -3.27 8.71 4.56
C ARG A 65 -2.64 9.24 3.28
N ILE A 66 -1.89 8.39 2.59
CA ILE A 66 -1.36 8.67 1.25
C ILE A 66 -2.28 8.11 0.17
N ARG A 67 -1.98 8.45 -1.09
CA ARG A 67 -2.77 7.96 -2.22
C ARG A 67 -2.65 6.43 -2.33
N HIS A 68 -3.76 5.75 -2.62
CA HIS A 68 -3.87 4.27 -2.70
C HIS A 68 -2.76 3.59 -3.51
N TYR A 69 -2.35 4.25 -4.59
CA TYR A 69 -1.36 3.76 -5.53
C TYR A 69 0.09 4.06 -5.16
N ARG A 70 0.37 4.49 -3.94
CA ARG A 70 1.72 4.74 -3.44
C ARG A 70 2.00 3.75 -2.32
N ILE A 71 3.22 3.21 -2.34
CA ILE A 71 3.72 2.39 -1.24
C ILE A 71 4.08 3.32 -0.08
N PRO A 72 3.52 3.12 1.12
CA PRO A 72 3.93 3.83 2.32
C PRO A 72 5.44 3.65 2.58
N ASN A 73 6.13 4.73 2.92
CA ASN A 73 7.58 4.73 3.14
C ASN A 73 8.03 5.63 4.31
N LYS A 74 7.06 6.07 5.11
CA LYS A 74 7.27 6.82 6.35
C LYS A 74 6.44 6.16 7.44
N ASN A 75 6.95 6.09 8.65
CA ASN A 75 6.21 5.49 9.76
C ASN A 75 4.84 6.16 9.96
N PHE A 76 3.87 5.35 10.37
CA PHE A 76 2.47 5.72 10.59
C PHE A 76 1.76 6.28 9.36
N THR A 77 2.18 5.87 8.16
CA THR A 77 1.47 6.20 6.92
C THR A 77 0.81 4.97 6.31
N SER A 78 -0.38 5.15 5.74
CA SER A 78 -1.10 4.09 5.02
C SER A 78 -1.60 4.59 3.68
N ASN A 79 -1.65 3.71 2.68
CA ASN A 79 -2.30 4.00 1.40
C ASN A 79 -3.81 3.74 1.44
N TYR A 80 -4.33 3.17 2.54
CA TYR A 80 -5.72 2.79 2.66
C TYR A 80 -6.37 3.27 3.95
N LEU A 81 -5.80 2.92 5.10
CA LEU A 81 -6.36 3.20 6.42
C LEU A 81 -6.49 4.71 6.65
N SER A 82 -7.54 5.07 7.39
CA SER A 82 -7.85 6.46 7.70
C SER A 82 -6.89 7.03 8.75
N GLU A 83 -6.73 8.35 8.75
CA GLU A 83 -6.00 9.04 9.82
C GLU A 83 -6.71 8.82 11.16
N GLY A 84 -5.94 8.52 12.21
CA GLY A 84 -6.45 8.18 13.53
C GLY A 84 -6.79 6.69 13.74
N THR A 85 -6.65 5.82 12.73
CA THR A 85 -6.79 4.37 12.90
C THR A 85 -5.78 3.87 13.95
N GLU A 86 -6.28 3.28 15.03
CA GLU A 86 -5.46 2.84 16.17
C GLU A 86 -4.72 1.54 15.83
N LEU A 87 -3.45 1.46 16.22
CA LEU A 87 -2.57 0.31 15.99
C LEU A 87 -2.13 -0.30 17.32
N TYR A 88 -2.06 -1.62 17.38
CA TYR A 88 -1.75 -2.38 18.59
C TYR A 88 -0.74 -3.48 18.31
N LYS A 89 0.06 -3.80 19.33
CA LYS A 89 0.88 -5.01 19.32
C LYS A 89 -0.02 -6.24 19.40
N ALA A 90 0.20 -7.22 18.53
CA ALA A 90 -0.51 -8.49 18.58
C ALA A 90 0.14 -9.45 19.60
N LYS A 91 -0.66 -10.26 20.30
CA LYS A 91 -0.19 -11.19 21.34
C LYS A 91 0.88 -12.19 20.87
N ASN A 92 0.77 -12.68 19.63
CA ASN A 92 1.77 -13.53 18.97
C ASN A 92 2.41 -12.79 17.77
N GLY A 93 2.45 -11.46 17.81
CA GLY A 93 2.86 -10.61 16.69
C GLY A 93 4.34 -10.65 16.33
N ASP A 94 5.18 -11.18 17.23
CA ASP A 94 6.62 -11.28 17.01
C ASP A 94 7.01 -12.57 16.25
N GLU A 95 6.08 -13.51 16.07
CA GLU A 95 6.28 -14.71 15.24
C GLU A 95 6.30 -14.34 13.75
N PHE A 96 7.12 -15.01 12.94
CA PHE A 96 7.20 -14.71 11.50
C PHE A 96 6.02 -15.35 10.72
N PRO A 97 5.32 -14.61 9.83
CA PRO A 97 5.51 -13.18 9.54
C PRO A 97 4.99 -12.30 10.69
N ARG A 98 5.71 -11.21 11.01
CA ARG A 98 5.32 -10.34 12.12
C ARG A 98 3.91 -9.80 11.89
N THR A 99 3.11 -9.71 12.93
CA THR A 99 1.75 -9.16 12.85
C THR A 99 1.51 -8.06 13.86
N ILE A 100 0.72 -7.08 13.45
CA ILE A 100 0.14 -6.06 14.32
C ILE A 100 -1.37 -6.06 14.15
N LEU A 101 -2.10 -5.45 15.09
CA LEU A 101 -3.54 -5.27 14.95
C LEU A 101 -3.85 -3.81 14.65
N PHE A 102 -4.91 -3.57 13.89
CA PHE A 102 -5.50 -2.26 13.73
C PHE A 102 -6.98 -2.30 14.10
N LYS A 103 -7.52 -1.16 14.49
CA LYS A 103 -8.93 -1.04 14.89
C LYS A 103 -9.70 -0.17 13.92
N GLU A 104 -10.76 -0.71 13.35
CA GLU A 104 -11.64 -0.03 12.42
C GLU A 104 -13.09 -0.37 12.77
N ASP A 105 -13.97 0.64 12.79
CA ASP A 105 -15.38 0.49 13.17
C ASP A 105 -15.65 -0.22 14.52
N GLY A 106 -14.67 -0.16 15.44
CA GLY A 106 -14.74 -0.78 16.76
C GLY A 106 -14.30 -2.25 16.79
N GLU A 107 -13.98 -2.85 15.64
CA GLU A 107 -13.47 -4.20 15.49
C GLU A 107 -11.95 -4.21 15.30
N TYR A 108 -11.31 -5.34 15.59
CA TYR A 108 -9.87 -5.52 15.46
C TYR A 108 -9.56 -6.43 14.28
N PHE A 109 -8.52 -6.08 13.53
CA PHE A 109 -8.10 -6.80 12.34
C PHE A 109 -6.58 -6.94 12.30
N ILE A 110 -6.10 -7.93 11.56
CA ILE A 110 -4.68 -8.28 11.46
C ILE A 110 -4.00 -7.49 10.35
N ALA A 111 -2.76 -7.07 10.54
CA ALA A 111 -1.88 -6.70 9.45
C ALA A 111 -0.58 -7.48 9.56
N SER A 112 -0.12 -8.03 8.44
CA SER A 112 1.03 -8.93 8.40
C SER A 112 2.20 -8.27 7.67
N GLU A 113 3.42 -8.48 8.16
CA GLU A 113 4.64 -7.99 7.55
C GLU A 113 4.72 -8.44 6.08
N ALA A 114 4.95 -7.49 5.19
CA ALA A 114 5.22 -7.78 3.79
C ALA A 114 6.54 -8.56 3.70
N MET A 115 6.52 -9.74 3.08
CA MET A 115 7.75 -10.48 2.81
C MET A 115 8.72 -9.62 1.99
N LYS A 116 9.98 -9.54 2.45
CA LYS A 116 11.08 -8.90 1.72
C LYS A 116 11.42 -9.63 0.43
#